data_AF-A0A124GRY9-F1
#
_entry.id   AF-A0A124GRY9-F1
#
_cell.length_a   1.000
_cell.length_b   1.000
_cell.length_c   1.000
_cell.angle_alpha   90.00
_cell.angle_beta   90.00
_cell.angle_gamma   90.00
#
_symmetry.space_group_name_H-M   'P 1'
#
loop_
_entity.id
_entity.type
_entity.pdbx_description
1 polymer ?
#
loop_
_entity_poly.entity_id
_entity_poly.type
_entity_poly.pdbx_seq_one_letter_code
_entity_poly.pdbx_strand_id
1 'polypeptide(L)'
;MDIRRKSVRREAFWRQQTLKAAYTTSDAKQSINVAAAVIVDEIIDHIKHFADPKHLDSLLIGVRKIVKLAAETWRHARVERELVLANFPAPDAESVSNEGWMEYAANKDQKHSPSNEPTRHVVLRTFPRITREAAHEDFASDEEKATPCVYSQGVVLYSDSPVIMGRLQEFAKKSNDSPVTDSPPKTPLGGKGIEKLAPIDISSPKVMTVRSAPTSPGTKGQFMRM
;
A
#
# COMPACT_ATOMS: atom_id res chain seq x y z
N MET A 1 -25.86 -18.16 -38.07
CA MET A 1 -25.71 -17.93 -36.61
C MET A 1 -24.33 -18.38 -36.19
N ASP A 2 -23.42 -17.45 -35.89
CA ASP A 2 -22.05 -17.78 -35.44
C ASP A 2 -22.04 -18.37 -34.02
N ILE A 3 -21.68 -19.64 -33.93
CA ILE A 3 -21.54 -20.39 -32.67
C ILE A 3 -20.45 -19.79 -31.75
N ARG A 4 -19.42 -19.17 -32.33
CA ARG A 4 -18.30 -18.57 -31.59
C ARG A 4 -18.71 -17.38 -30.69
N ARG A 5 -19.69 -16.56 -31.10
CA ARG A 5 -20.12 -15.41 -30.28
C ARG A 5 -21.08 -15.80 -29.15
N LYS A 6 -21.85 -16.89 -29.31
CA LYS A 6 -22.81 -17.37 -28.29
C LYS A 6 -22.12 -18.04 -27.10
N SER A 7 -20.99 -18.72 -27.31
CA SER A 7 -20.23 -19.35 -26.22
C SER A 7 -19.49 -18.32 -25.37
N VAL A 8 -18.84 -17.33 -25.99
CA VAL A 8 -18.04 -16.30 -25.27
C VAL A 8 -18.89 -15.54 -24.25
N ARG A 9 -20.08 -15.04 -24.64
CA ARG A 9 -20.96 -14.32 -23.70
C ARG A 9 -21.45 -15.21 -22.55
N ARG A 10 -21.76 -16.48 -22.83
CA ARG A 10 -22.25 -17.44 -21.84
C ARG A 10 -21.12 -17.88 -20.88
N GLU A 11 -19.91 -18.05 -21.40
CA GLU A 11 -18.70 -18.37 -20.63
C GLU A 11 -18.28 -17.18 -19.75
N ALA A 12 -18.39 -15.95 -20.25
CA ALA A 12 -18.14 -14.75 -19.45
C ALA A 12 -19.16 -14.60 -18.30
N PHE A 13 -20.44 -14.86 -18.56
CA PHE A 13 -21.47 -14.90 -17.51
C PHE A 13 -21.17 -16.01 -16.49
N TRP A 14 -20.74 -17.19 -16.96
CA TRP A 14 -20.37 -18.29 -16.09
C TRP A 14 -19.15 -17.96 -15.22
N ARG A 15 -18.08 -17.38 -15.79
CA ARG A 15 -16.94 -16.85 -15.02
C ARG A 15 -17.39 -15.85 -13.96
N GLN A 16 -18.29 -14.93 -14.30
CA GLN A 16 -18.82 -13.94 -13.37
C GLN A 16 -19.55 -14.59 -12.19
N GLN A 17 -20.48 -15.52 -12.47
CA GLN A 17 -21.24 -16.21 -11.42
C GLN A 17 -20.29 -16.99 -10.50
N THR A 18 -19.31 -17.67 -11.08
CA THR A 18 -18.33 -18.49 -10.36
C THR A 18 -17.38 -17.63 -9.52
N LEU A 19 -16.82 -16.55 -10.06
CA LEU A 19 -15.94 -15.63 -9.32
C LEU A 19 -16.71 -14.93 -8.20
N LYS A 20 -17.93 -14.42 -8.50
CA LYS A 20 -18.79 -13.79 -7.51
C LYS A 20 -19.11 -14.77 -6.38
N ALA A 21 -19.47 -16.01 -6.69
CA ALA A 21 -19.73 -17.03 -5.68
C ALA A 21 -18.46 -17.32 -4.85
N ALA A 22 -17.33 -17.61 -5.50
CA ALA A 22 -16.07 -17.94 -4.84
C ALA A 22 -15.64 -16.85 -3.83
N TYR A 23 -15.71 -15.57 -4.21
CA TYR A 23 -15.22 -14.47 -3.36
C TYR A 23 -16.26 -13.93 -2.35
N THR A 24 -17.54 -14.23 -2.53
CA THR A 24 -18.59 -13.90 -1.55
C THR A 24 -18.84 -14.99 -0.53
N THR A 25 -18.28 -16.20 -0.74
CA THR A 25 -18.31 -17.28 0.27
C THR A 25 -17.62 -16.90 1.58
N SER A 26 -17.99 -17.58 2.66
CA SER A 26 -17.46 -17.35 4.01
C SER A 26 -15.95 -17.60 4.13
N ASP A 27 -15.42 -18.60 3.43
CA ASP A 27 -13.99 -18.95 3.47
C ASP A 27 -13.10 -17.86 2.85
N ALA A 28 -13.51 -17.33 1.69
CA ALA A 28 -12.85 -16.18 1.10
C ALA A 28 -12.91 -14.92 2.00
N LYS A 29 -13.94 -14.80 2.85
CA LYS A 29 -14.06 -13.70 3.82
C LYS A 29 -13.12 -13.88 4.99
N GLN A 30 -13.02 -15.11 5.48
CA GLN A 30 -12.13 -15.45 6.57
C GLN A 30 -10.66 -15.28 6.19
N SER A 31 -10.23 -15.81 5.03
CA SER A 31 -8.86 -15.66 4.53
C SER A 31 -8.44 -14.19 4.36
N ILE A 32 -9.32 -13.35 3.81
CA ILE A 32 -9.05 -11.90 3.67
C ILE A 32 -8.96 -11.22 5.05
N ASN A 33 -9.82 -11.56 6.00
CA ASN A 33 -9.76 -10.99 7.34
C ASN A 33 -8.48 -11.37 8.09
N VAL A 34 -7.96 -12.59 7.87
CA VAL A 34 -6.67 -13.02 8.43
C VAL A 34 -5.53 -12.18 7.85
N ALA A 35 -5.48 -12.02 6.53
CA ALA A 35 -4.47 -11.16 5.88
C ALA A 35 -4.58 -9.70 6.34
N ALA A 36 -5.80 -9.17 6.47
CA ALA A 36 -6.05 -7.82 6.96
C ALA A 36 -5.53 -7.61 8.40
N ALA A 37 -5.65 -8.61 9.27
CA ALA A 37 -5.11 -8.53 10.62
C ALA A 37 -3.58 -8.41 10.61
N VAL A 38 -2.89 -9.24 9.81
CA VAL A 38 -1.43 -9.17 9.65
C VAL A 38 -0.98 -7.80 9.15
N ILE A 39 -1.66 -7.26 8.13
CA ILE A 39 -1.35 -5.94 7.57
C ILE A 39 -1.55 -4.81 8.59
N VAL A 40 -2.60 -4.88 9.43
CA VAL A 40 -2.82 -3.90 10.50
C VAL A 40 -1.64 -3.91 11.47
N ASP A 41 -1.21 -5.09 11.90
CA ASP A 41 -0.10 -5.23 12.85
C ASP A 41 1.22 -4.73 12.24
N GLU A 42 1.50 -5.07 10.97
CA GLU A 42 2.66 -4.59 10.23
C GLU A 42 2.67 -3.06 10.13
N ILE A 43 1.56 -2.43 9.72
CA ILE A 43 1.49 -0.96 9.61
C ILE A 43 1.78 -0.31 10.96
N ILE A 44 1.13 -0.80 12.03
CA ILE A 44 1.31 -0.25 13.38
C ILE A 44 2.75 -0.40 13.84
N ASP A 45 3.39 -1.53 13.59
CA ASP A 45 4.78 -1.76 13.97
C ASP A 45 5.73 -0.71 13.37
N HIS A 46 5.51 -0.33 12.10
CA HIS A 46 6.33 0.66 11.41
C HIS A 46 6.07 2.10 11.89
N ILE A 47 4.83 2.44 12.27
CA ILE A 47 4.47 3.85 12.55
C ILE A 47 4.36 4.19 14.03
N LYS A 48 4.28 3.19 14.93
CA LYS A 48 4.09 3.40 16.38
C LYS A 48 5.16 4.30 17.01
N HIS A 49 6.38 4.28 16.47
CA HIS A 49 7.51 5.07 16.97
C HIS A 49 7.35 6.58 16.71
N PHE A 50 6.50 6.96 15.77
CA PHE A 50 6.20 8.36 15.44
C PHE A 50 4.93 8.88 16.14
N ALA A 51 4.21 8.02 16.86
CA ALA A 51 2.94 8.35 17.50
C ALA A 51 3.10 8.63 19.00
N ASP A 52 2.19 9.43 19.56
CA ASP A 52 2.08 9.60 21.01
C ASP A 52 1.64 8.26 21.65
N PRO A 53 2.41 7.69 22.60
CA PRO A 53 2.04 6.47 23.31
C PRO A 53 0.65 6.51 23.95
N LYS A 54 0.16 7.70 24.34
CA LYS A 54 -1.17 7.89 24.96
C LYS A 54 -2.32 7.71 23.97
N HIS A 55 -2.05 7.79 22.67
CA HIS A 55 -3.06 7.74 21.61
C HIS A 55 -2.90 6.53 20.68
N LEU A 56 -2.13 5.50 21.08
CA LEU A 56 -1.91 4.28 20.28
C LEU A 56 -3.20 3.51 19.96
N ASP A 57 -4.15 3.46 20.89
CA ASP A 57 -5.44 2.78 20.64
C ASP A 57 -6.24 3.47 19.53
N SER A 58 -6.21 4.81 19.50
CA SER A 58 -6.87 5.59 18.45
C SER A 58 -6.22 5.36 17.08
N LEU A 59 -4.89 5.28 17.06
CA LEU A 59 -4.12 4.92 15.86
C LEU A 59 -4.47 3.53 15.36
N LEU A 60 -4.51 2.52 16.24
CA LEU A 60 -4.88 1.14 15.91
C LEU A 60 -6.29 1.06 15.31
N ILE A 61 -7.25 1.78 15.90
CA ILE A 61 -8.62 1.86 15.38
C ILE A 61 -8.64 2.52 13.98
N GLY A 62 -7.87 3.59 13.81
CA GLY A 62 -7.74 4.29 12.52
C GLY A 62 -7.20 3.37 11.42
N VAL A 63 -6.06 2.71 11.67
CA VAL A 63 -5.46 1.76 10.73
C VAL A 63 -6.42 0.62 10.41
N ARG A 64 -7.10 0.06 11.40
CA ARG A 64 -8.10 -1.01 11.19
C ARG A 64 -9.24 -0.57 10.26
N LYS A 65 -9.72 0.67 10.38
CA LYS A 65 -10.76 1.20 9.48
C LYS A 65 -10.26 1.30 8.04
N ILE A 66 -9.03 1.80 7.85
CA ILE A 66 -8.41 1.92 6.53
C ILE A 66 -8.25 0.54 5.88
N VAL A 67 -7.68 -0.44 6.60
CA VAL A 67 -7.45 -1.78 6.06
C VAL A 67 -8.78 -2.50 5.76
N LYS A 68 -9.81 -2.34 6.59
CA LYS A 68 -11.15 -2.87 6.31
C LYS A 68 -11.72 -2.31 5.01
N LEU A 69 -11.66 -0.99 4.84
CA LEU A 69 -12.15 -0.34 3.63
C LEU A 69 -11.36 -0.79 2.40
N ALA A 70 -10.04 -0.96 2.52
CA ALA A 70 -9.20 -1.49 1.44
C ALA A 70 -9.58 -2.93 1.05
N ALA A 71 -9.81 -3.80 2.05
CA ALA A 71 -10.22 -5.18 1.82
C ALA A 71 -11.60 -5.28 1.15
N GLU A 72 -12.55 -4.43 1.56
CA GLU A 72 -13.87 -4.33 0.93
C GLU A 72 -13.75 -3.81 -0.52
N THR A 73 -12.98 -2.74 -0.73
CA THR A 73 -12.73 -2.17 -2.06
C THR A 73 -12.12 -3.21 -3.00
N TRP A 74 -11.15 -3.99 -2.52
CA TRP A 74 -10.51 -5.03 -3.32
C TRP A 74 -11.46 -6.18 -3.68
N ARG A 75 -12.35 -6.55 -2.76
CA ARG A 75 -13.43 -7.53 -3.04
C ARG A 75 -14.36 -7.03 -4.13
N HIS A 76 -14.77 -5.77 -4.07
CA HIS A 76 -15.61 -5.16 -5.10
C HIS A 76 -14.89 -5.10 -6.44
N ALA A 77 -13.64 -4.61 -6.47
CA ALA A 77 -12.85 -4.50 -7.70
C ALA A 77 -12.63 -5.85 -8.40
N ARG A 78 -12.50 -6.96 -7.67
CA ARG A 78 -12.37 -8.31 -8.28
C ARG A 78 -13.63 -8.84 -8.94
N VAL A 79 -14.79 -8.32 -8.58
CA VAL A 79 -16.07 -8.71 -9.17
C VAL A 79 -16.40 -7.84 -10.40
N GLU A 80 -15.72 -6.69 -10.53
CA GLU A 80 -15.79 -5.87 -11.74
C GLU A 80 -15.20 -6.61 -12.95
N ARG A 81 -15.79 -6.35 -14.12
CA ARG A 81 -15.30 -6.88 -15.40
C ARG A 81 -14.12 -6.09 -15.97
N GLU A 82 -13.98 -4.85 -15.51
CA GLU A 82 -13.03 -3.89 -16.01
C GLU A 82 -11.82 -3.87 -15.08
N LEU A 83 -10.63 -3.92 -15.66
CA LEU A 83 -9.40 -3.98 -14.88
C LEU A 83 -9.21 -2.65 -14.15
N VAL A 84 -9.35 -2.67 -12.82
CA VAL A 84 -9.01 -1.53 -11.96
C VAL A 84 -7.58 -1.70 -11.47
N LEU A 85 -6.73 -0.75 -11.84
CA LEU A 85 -5.33 -0.66 -11.45
C LEU A 85 -5.18 0.38 -10.35
N ALA A 86 -4.50 -0.01 -9.27
CA ALA A 86 -4.04 0.91 -8.23
C ALA A 86 -2.51 0.91 -8.23
N ASN A 87 -1.91 2.05 -8.59
CA ASN A 87 -0.47 2.22 -8.60
C ASN A 87 -0.02 3.09 -7.41
N PHE A 88 0.87 2.54 -6.59
CA PHE A 88 1.46 3.25 -5.44
C PHE A 88 2.96 2.96 -5.33
N PRO A 89 3.77 3.55 -6.21
CA PRO A 89 5.19 3.26 -6.28
C PRO A 89 5.97 3.92 -5.15
N ALA A 90 7.05 3.26 -4.74
CA ALA A 90 8.01 3.81 -3.78
C ALA A 90 8.64 5.12 -4.32
N PRO A 91 9.00 6.08 -3.45
CA PRO A 91 9.52 7.39 -3.87
C PRO A 91 10.72 7.33 -4.83
N ASP A 92 11.58 6.32 -4.66
CA ASP A 92 12.80 6.03 -5.43
C ASP A 92 12.57 5.17 -6.68
N ALA A 93 11.33 4.89 -7.06
CA ALA A 93 11.02 4.13 -8.26
C ALA A 93 11.28 4.96 -9.54
N GLU A 94 12.49 4.85 -10.08
CA GLU A 94 12.98 5.57 -11.28
C GLU A 94 12.19 5.29 -12.57
N SER A 95 11.43 4.18 -12.62
CA SER A 95 10.66 3.79 -13.81
C SER A 95 9.28 4.46 -13.91
N VAL A 96 8.90 5.31 -12.95
CA VAL A 96 7.55 5.88 -12.86
C VAL A 96 7.55 7.37 -13.20
N SER A 97 6.90 7.72 -14.32
CA SER A 97 6.56 9.11 -14.60
C SER A 97 5.59 9.65 -13.54
N ASN A 98 5.91 10.81 -12.98
CA ASN A 98 5.03 11.56 -12.08
C ASN A 98 4.02 12.44 -12.84
N GLU A 99 3.94 12.31 -14.17
CA GLU A 99 2.95 13.00 -14.98
C GLU A 99 1.52 12.58 -14.58
N GLY A 100 0.64 13.57 -14.39
CA GLY A 100 -0.75 13.38 -13.99
C GLY A 100 -0.97 13.07 -12.51
N TRP A 101 0.07 13.12 -11.67
CA TRP A 101 -0.07 13.08 -10.21
C TRP A 101 -0.40 14.48 -9.65
N MET A 102 -1.24 14.53 -8.62
CA MET A 102 -1.55 15.78 -7.93
C MET A 102 -0.49 16.09 -6.87
N GLU A 103 0.02 17.31 -6.84
CA GLU A 103 0.93 17.73 -5.76
C GLU A 103 0.15 17.93 -4.45
N TYR A 104 0.70 17.40 -3.36
CA TYR A 104 0.10 17.50 -2.03
C TYR A 104 -0.01 18.97 -1.60
N ALA A 105 -1.21 19.36 -1.16
CA ALA A 105 -1.54 20.72 -0.73
C ALA A 105 -1.28 21.81 -1.80
N ALA A 106 -1.23 21.44 -3.09
CA ALA A 106 -1.25 22.41 -4.18
C ALA A 106 -2.59 23.15 -4.21
N ASN A 107 -2.53 24.48 -4.34
CA ASN A 107 -3.74 25.30 -4.49
C ASN A 107 -4.36 25.00 -5.86
N LYS A 108 -5.64 24.62 -5.89
CA LYS A 108 -6.36 24.29 -7.13
C LYS A 108 -6.41 25.44 -8.15
N ASP A 109 -6.19 26.67 -7.69
CA ASP A 109 -6.22 27.89 -8.51
C ASP A 109 -4.83 28.28 -9.06
N GLN A 110 -3.76 27.65 -8.58
CA GLN A 110 -2.47 27.77 -9.23
C GLN A 110 -2.47 26.87 -10.46
N LYS A 111 -2.57 27.48 -11.65
CA LYS A 111 -2.10 26.86 -12.88
C LYS A 111 -0.61 26.55 -12.69
N HIS A 112 -0.32 25.39 -12.13
CA HIS A 112 1.01 24.82 -12.19
C HIS A 112 1.27 24.60 -13.67
N SER A 113 2.05 25.48 -14.30
CA SER A 113 2.81 25.05 -15.46
C SER A 113 3.57 23.84 -14.96
N PRO A 114 3.41 22.64 -15.55
CA PRO A 114 4.26 21.52 -15.21
C PRO A 114 5.67 22.04 -15.48
N SER A 115 6.40 22.33 -14.41
CA SER A 115 7.79 22.69 -14.54
C SER A 115 8.42 21.44 -15.12
N ASN A 116 8.74 21.49 -16.41
CA ASN A 116 9.46 20.44 -17.12
C ASN A 116 10.93 20.42 -16.68
N GLU A 117 11.19 20.85 -15.44
CA GLU A 117 12.46 20.74 -14.74
C GLU A 117 12.72 19.25 -14.57
N PRO A 118 13.85 18.75 -15.09
CA PRO A 118 14.24 17.39 -14.82
C PRO A 118 14.40 17.27 -13.30
N THR A 119 13.68 16.33 -12.69
CA THR A 119 13.98 15.75 -11.36
C THR A 119 13.63 16.56 -10.11
N ARG A 120 12.39 17.07 -9.96
CA ARG A 120 11.86 17.33 -8.60
C ARG A 120 11.86 16.02 -7.82
N HIS A 121 12.64 15.95 -6.75
CA HIS A 121 12.79 14.72 -5.98
C HIS A 121 11.49 14.38 -5.25
N VAL A 122 10.96 13.18 -5.49
CA VAL A 122 9.77 12.68 -4.80
C VAL A 122 10.19 12.27 -3.38
N VAL A 123 9.61 12.95 -2.39
CA VAL A 123 9.82 12.60 -0.99
C VAL A 123 8.85 11.51 -0.57
N LEU A 124 7.58 11.65 -0.95
CA LEU A 124 6.53 10.72 -0.55
C LEU A 124 5.36 10.74 -1.54
N ARG A 125 4.81 9.58 -1.84
CA ARG A 125 3.47 9.48 -2.42
C ARG A 125 2.48 9.23 -1.30
N THR A 126 1.45 10.05 -1.19
CA THR A 126 0.51 10.02 -0.05
C THR A 126 -0.83 9.38 -0.42
N PHE A 127 -1.12 9.23 -1.71
CA PHE A 127 -2.33 8.55 -2.18
C PHE A 127 -2.09 7.84 -3.52
N PRO A 128 -2.62 6.62 -3.73
CA PRO A 128 -2.44 5.87 -4.97
C PRO A 128 -3.16 6.52 -6.15
N ARG A 129 -2.58 6.33 -7.33
CA ARG A 129 -3.26 6.59 -8.59
C ARG A 129 -4.14 5.38 -8.92
N ILE A 130 -5.42 5.62 -9.16
CA ILE A 130 -6.41 4.55 -9.43
C ILE A 130 -7.04 4.79 -10.79
N THR A 131 -6.91 3.82 -11.68
CA THR A 131 -7.42 3.89 -13.04
C THR A 131 -8.18 2.62 -13.41
N ARG A 132 -9.15 2.76 -14.29
CA ARG A 132 -9.91 1.67 -14.91
C ARG A 132 -9.47 1.60 -16.37
N GLU A 133 -9.04 0.42 -16.82
CA GLU A 133 -8.76 0.19 -18.22
C GLU A 133 -10.04 0.21 -19.06
N ALA A 134 -9.89 0.43 -20.37
CA ALA A 134 -10.98 0.28 -21.31
C ALA A 134 -11.60 -1.13 -21.20
N ALA A 135 -12.93 -1.20 -21.17
CA ALA A 135 -13.62 -2.47 -21.27
C ALA A 135 -13.31 -3.12 -22.63
N HIS A 136 -13.09 -4.42 -22.64
CA HIS A 136 -12.93 -5.17 -23.89
C HIS A 136 -14.19 -5.02 -24.76
N GLU A 137 -14.02 -4.99 -26.10
CA GLU A 137 -15.05 -4.63 -27.07
C GLU A 137 -16.36 -5.45 -26.93
N ASP A 138 -16.23 -6.73 -26.59
CA ASP A 138 -17.39 -7.63 -26.34
C ASP A 138 -18.24 -7.24 -25.10
N PHE A 139 -17.74 -6.36 -24.24
CA PHE A 139 -18.35 -5.92 -22.98
C PHE A 139 -18.59 -4.42 -22.90
N ALA A 140 -18.04 -3.63 -23.82
CA ALA A 140 -18.31 -2.20 -23.96
C ALA A 140 -19.73 -1.99 -24.53
N SER A 141 -20.75 -2.22 -23.70
CA SER A 141 -22.14 -1.93 -24.06
C SER A 141 -22.45 -0.43 -24.05
N ASP A 142 -21.67 0.34 -23.28
CA ASP A 142 -21.75 1.79 -23.15
C ASP A 142 -20.43 2.42 -23.64
N GLU A 143 -20.51 3.53 -24.39
CA GLU A 143 -19.33 4.25 -24.90
C GLU A 143 -18.39 4.71 -23.77
N GLU A 144 -18.94 5.06 -22.61
CA GLU A 144 -18.17 5.47 -21.43
C GLU A 144 -17.25 4.37 -20.90
N LYS A 145 -17.68 3.10 -21.03
CA LYS A 145 -16.89 1.94 -20.59
C LYS A 145 -15.80 1.56 -21.60
N ALA A 146 -15.96 1.95 -22.85
CA ALA A 146 -14.99 1.70 -23.92
C ALA A 146 -13.70 2.51 -23.77
N THR A 147 -13.73 3.63 -23.05
CA THR A 147 -12.55 4.45 -22.76
C THR A 147 -11.98 4.17 -21.37
N PRO A 148 -10.66 4.29 -21.15
CA PRO A 148 -10.10 4.23 -19.80
C PRO A 148 -10.58 5.41 -18.94
N CYS A 149 -10.67 5.20 -17.63
CA CYS A 149 -11.13 6.21 -16.67
C CYS A 149 -10.14 6.35 -15.51
N VAL A 150 -9.96 7.58 -15.01
CA VAL A 150 -9.12 7.87 -13.84
C VAL A 150 -10.01 8.15 -12.64
N TYR A 151 -10.07 7.23 -11.68
CA TYR A 151 -10.80 7.43 -10.42
C TYR A 151 -10.02 8.31 -9.42
N SER A 152 -8.70 8.20 -9.45
CA SER A 152 -7.79 9.02 -8.64
C SER A 152 -6.52 9.28 -9.41
N GLN A 153 -6.09 10.54 -9.45
CA GLN A 153 -4.82 10.96 -10.04
C GLN A 153 -3.60 10.55 -9.18
N GLY A 154 -3.83 10.15 -7.92
CA GLY A 154 -2.75 9.94 -6.94
C GLY A 154 -2.20 11.26 -6.43
N VAL A 155 -1.51 11.21 -5.29
CA VAL A 155 -0.95 12.40 -4.64
C VAL A 155 0.52 12.20 -4.33
N VAL A 156 1.32 13.20 -4.69
CA VAL A 156 2.78 13.20 -4.56
C VAL A 156 3.26 14.44 -3.83
N LEU A 157 4.28 14.28 -3.00
CA LEU A 157 4.96 15.34 -2.26
C LEU A 157 6.41 15.40 -2.73
N TYR A 158 6.83 16.58 -3.18
CA TYR A 158 8.18 16.84 -3.67
C TYR A 158 9.02 17.55 -2.62
N SER A 159 10.35 17.47 -2.74
CA SER A 159 11.31 18.07 -1.81
C SER A 159 11.19 19.59 -1.67
N ASP A 160 10.77 20.25 -2.74
CA ASP A 160 10.58 21.70 -2.84
C ASP A 160 9.09 22.11 -2.68
N SER A 161 8.20 21.17 -2.35
CA SER A 161 6.79 21.49 -2.11
C SER A 161 6.66 22.54 -0.99
N PRO A 162 5.71 23.49 -1.09
CA PRO A 162 5.57 24.59 -0.12
C PRO A 162 5.44 24.13 1.34
N VAL A 163 4.80 22.98 1.56
CA VAL A 163 4.65 22.38 2.89
C VAL A 163 6.00 21.95 3.48
N ILE A 164 6.88 21.35 2.66
CA ILE A 164 8.22 20.97 3.10
C ILE A 164 9.06 22.21 3.34
N MET A 165 9.07 23.15 2.39
CA MET A 165 9.86 24.38 2.50
C MET A 165 9.45 25.23 3.71
N GLY A 166 8.15 25.37 3.96
CA GLY A 166 7.62 26.02 5.16
C GLY A 166 8.11 25.35 6.43
N ARG A 167 8.06 24.01 6.48
CA ARG A 167 8.52 23.26 7.66
C ARG A 167 10.03 23.35 7.88
N LEU A 168 10.83 23.33 6.82
CA LEU A 168 12.28 23.54 6.90
C LEU A 168 12.62 24.94 7.44
N GLN A 169 11.89 25.96 6.99
CA GLN A 169 12.07 27.33 7.48
C GLN A 169 11.72 27.46 8.98
N GLU A 170 10.68 26.76 9.45
CA GLU A 170 10.34 26.71 10.87
C GLU A 170 11.46 26.11 11.72
N PHE A 171 12.10 25.04 11.25
CA PHE A 171 13.24 24.43 11.94
C PHE A 171 14.46 25.36 11.98
N ALA A 172 14.76 26.05 10.87
CA ALA A 172 15.85 27.01 10.80
C ALA A 172 15.65 28.23 11.73
N LYS A 173 14.40 28.65 11.95
CA LYS A 173 14.08 29.73 12.92
C LYS A 173 14.29 29.27 14.36
N LYS A 174 13.90 28.04 14.71
CA LYS A 174 14.08 27.48 16.06
C LYS A 174 15.54 27.25 16.45
N SER A 175 16.43 26.98 15.50
CA SER A 175 17.86 26.81 15.79
C SER A 175 18.57 28.12 16.13
N ASN A 176 18.06 29.25 15.64
CA ASN A 176 18.66 30.57 15.88
C ASN A 176 18.18 31.21 17.19
N ASP A 177 17.17 30.62 17.85
CA ASP A 177 16.54 31.15 19.06
C ASP A 177 17.00 30.43 20.34
N SER A 178 18.16 29.75 20.30
CA SER A 178 18.80 29.23 21.52
C SER A 178 19.39 30.39 22.33
N PRO A 179 18.88 30.72 23.54
CA PRO A 179 19.53 31.71 24.38
C PRO A 179 20.87 31.14 24.86
N VAL A 180 21.93 31.83 24.47
CA VAL A 180 23.25 31.76 25.12
C VAL A 180 23.05 32.17 26.58
N THR A 181 23.03 31.20 27.49
CA THR A 181 23.33 31.45 28.91
C THR A 181 24.65 30.73 29.21
N ASP A 182 25.70 31.54 29.20
CA ASP A 182 27.08 31.20 29.49
C ASP A 182 27.29 31.08 31.01
N SER A 183 27.76 29.93 31.51
CA SER A 183 28.71 29.82 32.65
C SER A 183 29.26 28.39 32.84
N PRO A 184 30.50 28.23 33.39
CA PRO A 184 31.38 27.07 33.18
C PRO A 184 31.24 25.93 34.22
N PRO A 185 31.90 24.77 34.00
CA PRO A 185 31.63 23.51 34.70
C PRO A 185 32.33 23.40 36.06
N LYS A 186 31.63 22.84 37.06
CA LYS A 186 32.23 22.33 38.30
C LYS A 186 32.16 20.81 38.33
N THR A 187 33.32 20.17 38.18
CA THR A 187 33.57 18.80 38.63
C THR A 187 33.53 18.75 40.17
N PRO A 188 33.11 17.62 40.75
CA PRO A 188 34.07 16.91 41.58
C PRO A 188 34.08 15.39 41.37
N LEU A 189 35.30 14.90 41.20
CA LEU A 189 35.91 13.68 41.73
C LEU A 189 35.02 12.65 42.46
N GLY A 190 35.13 11.38 42.03
CA GLY A 190 35.16 10.24 42.94
C GLY A 190 34.36 9.00 42.50
N GLY A 191 35.04 7.89 42.21
CA GLY A 191 34.43 6.56 42.22
C GLY A 191 34.99 5.59 41.19
N LYS A 192 35.93 4.74 41.62
CA LYS A 192 36.60 3.70 40.84
C LYS A 192 35.69 2.49 40.55
N GLY A 193 36.00 1.80 39.44
CA GLY A 193 35.78 0.36 39.25
C GLY A 193 34.56 0.00 38.38
N ILE A 194 34.54 -1.04 37.55
CA ILE A 194 35.42 -2.16 37.26
C ILE A 194 35.06 -2.64 35.83
N GLU A 195 36.08 -3.10 35.12
CA GLU A 195 36.14 -4.06 34.01
C GLU A 195 34.85 -4.54 33.26
N LYS A 196 34.89 -4.33 31.94
CA LYS A 196 34.80 -5.35 30.87
C LYS A 196 33.85 -6.54 31.10
N LEU A 197 32.70 -6.52 30.41
CA LEU A 197 31.94 -7.73 30.06
C LEU A 197 31.58 -7.75 28.56
N ALA A 198 31.47 -8.97 28.06
CA ALA A 198 31.73 -9.46 26.71
C ALA A 198 30.67 -9.13 25.63
N PRO A 199 30.96 -9.41 24.33
CA PRO A 199 30.03 -9.25 23.23
C PRO A 199 28.85 -10.22 23.35
N ILE A 200 27.64 -9.74 23.06
CA ILE A 200 26.43 -10.55 23.01
C ILE A 200 26.47 -11.43 21.76
N ASP A 201 26.27 -12.72 22.02
CA ASP A 201 26.26 -13.84 21.10
C ASP A 201 25.13 -13.71 20.06
N ILE A 202 25.47 -13.72 18.76
CA ILE A 202 24.51 -13.76 17.65
C ILE A 202 24.07 -15.21 17.50
N SER A 203 23.04 -15.59 18.23
CA SER A 203 22.35 -16.86 18.02
C SER A 203 21.44 -16.76 16.79
N SER A 204 21.71 -17.63 15.82
CA SER A 204 21.01 -17.76 14.53
C SER A 204 19.54 -18.15 14.72
N PRO A 205 18.59 -17.63 13.91
CA PRO A 205 17.23 -18.13 13.94
C PRO A 205 17.15 -19.55 13.37
N LYS A 206 16.61 -20.46 14.19
CA LYS A 206 16.28 -21.84 13.85
C LYS A 206 15.36 -21.88 12.63
N VAL A 207 15.83 -22.53 11.56
CA VAL A 207 15.00 -22.93 10.41
C VAL A 207 13.88 -23.85 10.90
N MET A 208 12.64 -23.36 10.91
CA MET A 208 11.47 -24.23 11.02
C MET A 208 11.18 -24.82 9.65
N THR A 209 11.59 -26.06 9.46
CA THR A 209 11.19 -26.92 8.34
C THR A 209 9.67 -27.11 8.37
N VAL A 210 8.96 -26.49 7.43
CA VAL A 210 7.57 -26.80 7.13
C VAL A 210 7.54 -28.19 6.49
N ARG A 211 6.95 -29.17 7.18
CA ARG A 211 6.68 -30.50 6.62
C ARG A 211 5.60 -30.37 5.54
N SER A 212 5.98 -30.58 4.29
CA SER A 212 5.06 -30.77 3.17
C SER A 212 4.21 -32.04 3.37
N ALA A 213 2.94 -31.96 2.99
CA ALA A 213 2.01 -33.09 3.01
C ALA A 213 2.44 -34.21 2.04
N PRO A 214 2.20 -35.50 2.37
CA PRO A 214 2.54 -36.59 1.48
C PRO A 214 1.58 -36.63 0.29
N THR A 215 2.10 -36.35 -0.91
CA THR A 215 1.52 -36.81 -2.17
C THR A 215 1.89 -38.29 -2.33
N SER A 216 0.89 -39.15 -2.52
CA SER A 216 1.13 -40.49 -3.07
C SER A 216 0.08 -40.83 -4.15
N PRO A 217 0.46 -41.65 -5.14
CA PRO A 217 -0.13 -41.62 -6.48
C PRO A 217 -1.15 -42.74 -6.73
N GLY A 218 -2.09 -42.46 -7.63
CA GLY A 218 -2.60 -43.37 -8.67
C GLY A 218 -3.37 -44.63 -8.24
N THR A 219 -4.66 -44.67 -8.59
CA THR A 219 -5.29 -45.93 -9.02
C THR A 219 -6.20 -45.69 -10.23
N LYS A 220 -6.03 -46.60 -11.19
CA LYS A 220 -6.54 -46.62 -12.57
C LYS A 220 -8.06 -46.70 -12.64
N GLY A 221 -8.59 -46.20 -13.75
CA GLY A 221 -10.01 -46.18 -14.07
C GLY A 221 -10.64 -47.57 -14.27
N GLN A 222 -11.95 -47.59 -14.10
CA GLN A 222 -12.84 -48.60 -14.67
C GLN A 222 -14.20 -47.93 -14.88
N PHE A 223 -14.49 -47.55 -16.13
CA PHE A 223 -15.84 -47.24 -16.57
C PHE A 223 -16.50 -48.58 -16.95
N MET A 224 -17.47 -49.03 -16.17
CA MET A 224 -18.41 -50.07 -16.61
C MET A 224 -19.58 -49.39 -17.32
N ARG A 225 -19.83 -49.82 -18.57
CA ARG A 225 -21.11 -49.63 -19.25
C ARG A 225 -22.13 -50.60 -18.66
N MET A 226 -23.30 -50.10 -18.32
CA MET A 226 -24.59 -50.74 -18.57
C MET A 226 -25.57 -49.64 -19.00
#